data_AF-A0A350EYG0-F1
#
_entry.id   AF-A0A350EYG0-F1
#
_cell.length_a   1.000
_cell.length_b   1.000
_cell.length_c   1.000
_cell.angle_alpha   90.00
_cell.angle_beta   90.00
_cell.angle_gamma   90.00
#
_symmetry.space_group_name_H-M   'P 1'
#
loop_
_entity.id
_entity.type
_entity.pdbx_description
1 polymer ?
#
loop_
_entity_poly.entity_id
_entity_poly.type
_entity_poly.pdbx_seq_one_letter_code
_entity_poly.pdbx_strand_id
1 'polypeptide(L)'
;IIKKESHCPIVIDPSQGCGRADLVMNLCKGAAAMGADALLVEVHPNPAEAWSDGAQQLNIDLFKRLMDELPPFVAASGRTMAKSG
;
A
#
# COMPACT_ATOMS: atom_id res chain seq x y z
N ILE A 1 10.39 0.77 15.08
CA ILE A 1 11.80 0.47 15.42
C ILE A 1 12.73 1.25 14.49
N ILE A 2 12.75 0.96 13.17
CA ILE A 2 13.69 1.60 12.22
C ILE A 2 13.67 3.14 12.27
N LYS A 3 12.51 3.78 12.41
CA LYS A 3 12.40 5.25 12.57
C LYS A 3 13.11 5.84 13.79
N LYS A 4 13.42 5.04 14.81
CA LYS A 4 14.21 5.47 15.98
C LYS A 4 15.71 5.37 15.72
N GLU A 5 16.11 4.50 14.80
CA GLU A 5 17.51 4.15 14.51
C GLU A 5 18.01 4.79 13.21
N SER A 6 17.10 5.34 12.39
CA SER A 6 17.41 5.94 11.10
C SER A 6 16.49 7.12 10.81
N HIS A 7 17.05 8.08 10.08
CA HIS A 7 16.33 9.26 9.58
C HIS A 7 15.71 9.02 8.19
N CYS A 8 16.00 7.86 7.57
CA CYS A 8 15.51 7.54 6.25
C CYS A 8 13.98 7.30 6.26
N PRO A 9 13.27 7.68 5.19
CA PRO A 9 11.87 7.30 5.00
C PRO A 9 11.70 5.78 5.02
N ILE A 10 10.61 5.32 5.64
CA ILE A 10 10.22 3.92 5.69
C ILE A 10 9.11 3.66 4.67
N VAL A 11 9.46 2.90 3.65
CA VAL A 11 8.53 2.38 2.64
C VAL A 11 8.15 0.96 3.01
N ILE A 12 6.85 0.66 2.99
CA ILE A 12 6.35 -0.70 3.18
C ILE A 12 5.85 -1.22 1.83
N ASP A 13 6.21 -2.45 1.49
CA ASP A 13 5.68 -3.20 0.35
C ASP A 13 4.78 -4.33 0.84
N PRO A 14 3.46 -4.13 0.91
CA PRO A 14 2.54 -5.18 1.26
C PRO A 14 2.38 -6.26 0.18
N SER A 15 2.66 -5.96 -1.09
CA SER A 15 2.48 -6.89 -2.21
C SER A 15 3.43 -8.07 -2.04
N GLN A 16 4.73 -7.80 -2.11
CA GLN A 16 5.78 -8.81 -1.88
C GLN A 16 5.75 -9.33 -0.44
N GLY A 17 5.42 -8.46 0.53
CA GLY A 17 5.37 -8.83 1.94
C GLY A 17 4.35 -9.94 2.27
N CYS A 18 3.24 -10.03 1.54
CA CYS A 18 2.21 -11.05 1.76
C CYS A 18 2.04 -12.05 0.61
N GLY A 19 2.48 -11.72 -0.61
CA GLY A 19 2.34 -12.56 -1.81
C GLY A 19 0.89 -12.79 -2.25
N ARG A 20 -0.07 -11.99 -1.76
CA ARG A 20 -1.51 -12.28 -1.88
C ARG A 20 -2.36 -11.02 -1.99
N ALA A 21 -2.98 -10.81 -3.15
CA ALA A 21 -3.79 -9.62 -3.45
C ALA A 21 -4.94 -9.40 -2.44
N ASP A 22 -5.52 -10.46 -1.88
CA ASP A 22 -6.61 -10.36 -0.89
C ASP A 22 -6.18 -9.78 0.46
N LEU A 23 -4.87 -9.79 0.76
CA LEU A 23 -4.30 -9.22 1.98
C LEU A 23 -3.74 -7.81 1.77
N VAL A 24 -3.32 -7.47 0.54
CA VAL A 24 -2.64 -6.20 0.22
C VAL A 24 -3.43 -4.99 0.71
N MET A 25 -4.74 -4.91 0.45
CA MET A 25 -5.55 -3.76 0.87
C MET A 25 -5.52 -3.53 2.39
N ASN A 26 -5.68 -4.60 3.18
CA ASN A 26 -5.72 -4.49 4.64
C ASN A 26 -4.34 -4.14 5.21
N LEU A 27 -3.28 -4.70 4.64
CA LEU A 27 -1.91 -4.42 5.04
C LEU A 27 -1.48 -2.99 4.67
N CYS A 28 -1.90 -2.46 3.51
CA CYS A 28 -1.71 -1.05 3.15
C CYS A 28 -2.34 -0.11 4.18
N LYS A 29 -3.58 -0.38 4.60
CA LYS A 29 -4.27 0.43 5.62
C LYS A 29 -3.57 0.35 6.97
N GLY A 30 -3.14 -0.84 7.38
CA GLY A 30 -2.37 -1.04 8.61
C GLY A 30 -1.04 -0.29 8.58
N ALA A 31 -0.29 -0.41 7.48
CA ALA A 31 0.97 0.30 7.25
C ALA A 31 0.80 1.82 7.31
N ALA A 32 -0.24 2.36 6.67
CA ALA A 32 -0.59 3.78 6.73
C ALA A 32 -0.91 4.22 8.17
N ALA A 33 -1.75 3.46 8.89
CA ALA A 33 -2.11 3.76 10.28
C ALA A 33 -0.92 3.68 11.25
N MET A 34 0.04 2.79 10.97
CA MET A 34 1.30 2.70 11.71
C MET A 34 2.29 3.82 11.40
N GLY A 35 1.96 4.69 10.43
CA GLY A 35 2.77 5.85 10.06
C GLY A 35 3.92 5.51 9.11
N ALA A 36 3.76 4.54 8.20
CA ALA A 36 4.67 4.39 7.06
C ALA A 36 4.77 5.71 6.27
N ASP A 37 5.95 5.99 5.70
CA ASP A 37 6.17 7.22 4.92
C ASP A 37 5.68 7.05 3.47
N ALA A 38 5.76 5.84 2.93
CA ALA A 38 5.18 5.49 1.64
C ALA A 38 4.76 4.00 1.58
N LEU A 39 3.91 3.70 0.61
CA LEU A 39 3.52 2.34 0.25
C LEU A 39 4.03 2.02 -1.14
N LEU A 40 4.61 0.84 -1.33
CA LEU A 40 4.89 0.25 -2.62
C LEU A 40 3.82 -0.81 -2.90
N VAL A 41 3.04 -0.61 -3.96
CA VAL A 41 1.91 -1.46 -4.32
C VAL A 41 2.07 -1.87 -5.77
N GLU A 42 2.05 -3.17 -6.04
CA GLU A 42 2.10 -3.69 -7.41
C GLU A 42 0.69 -3.73 -8.01
N VAL A 43 0.56 -3.25 -9.25
CA VAL A 43 -0.71 -3.08 -9.93
C VAL A 43 -0.58 -3.54 -11.37
N HIS A 44 -1.56 -4.30 -11.87
CA HIS A 44 -1.63 -4.72 -13.26
C HIS A 44 -3.08 -4.67 -13.76
N PRO A 45 -3.36 -4.23 -15.00
CA PRO A 45 -4.73 -4.14 -15.51
C PRO A 45 -5.46 -5.48 -15.54
N ASN A 46 -4.72 -6.58 -15.73
CA ASN A 46 -5.23 -7.94 -15.67
C ASN A 46 -4.24 -8.87 -14.93
N PRO A 47 -4.28 -8.98 -13.60
CA PRO A 47 -3.28 -9.72 -12.83
C PRO A 47 -3.09 -11.18 -13.27
N ALA A 48 -4.12 -11.81 -13.85
CA ALA A 48 -4.05 -13.17 -14.37
C ALA A 48 -3.12 -13.33 -15.60
N GLU A 49 -2.82 -12.24 -16.31
CA GLU A 49 -1.94 -12.22 -17.48
C GLU A 49 -0.56 -11.59 -17.18
N ALA A 50 -0.30 -11.24 -15.91
CA ALA A 50 0.98 -10.67 -15.52
C ALA A 50 2.11 -11.69 -15.74
N TRP A 51 3.21 -11.23 -16.34
CA TRP A 51 4.39 -12.09 -16.59
C TRP A 51 5.14 -12.47 -15.31
N SER A 52 4.95 -11.70 -14.23
CA SER A 52 5.51 -11.95 -12.91
C SER A 52 4.48 -11.54 -11.86
N ASP A 53 4.45 -12.27 -10.76
CA ASP A 53 3.80 -11.89 -9.50
C ASP A 53 2.31 -11.51 -9.60
N GLY A 54 1.58 -12.12 -10.54
CA GLY A 54 0.14 -11.83 -10.73
C GLY A 54 -0.72 -12.09 -9.48
N ALA A 55 -0.32 -13.01 -8.60
CA ALA A 55 -1.08 -13.37 -7.39
C ALA A 55 -1.12 -12.28 -6.31
N GLN A 56 -0.18 -11.34 -6.33
CA GLN A 56 -0.07 -10.25 -5.33
C GLN A 56 -0.44 -8.88 -5.89
N GLN A 57 -0.65 -8.77 -7.20
CA GLN A 57 -0.99 -7.52 -7.87
C GLN A 57 -2.46 -7.16 -7.69
N LEU A 58 -2.73 -5.89 -7.40
CA LEU A 58 -4.09 -5.34 -7.49
C LEU A 58 -4.44 -5.07 -8.96
N ASN A 59 -5.73 -5.17 -9.30
CA ASN A 59 -6.23 -4.58 -10.54
C ASN A 59 -6.47 -3.06 -10.36
N ILE A 60 -6.76 -2.36 -11.45
CA ILE A 60 -6.95 -0.90 -11.44
C ILE A 60 -8.09 -0.47 -10.50
N ASP A 61 -9.19 -1.21 -10.49
CA ASP A 61 -10.37 -0.90 -9.66
C ASP A 61 -10.06 -1.04 -8.17
N LEU A 62 -9.36 -2.10 -7.78
CA LEU A 62 -8.92 -2.32 -6.40
C LEU A 62 -7.89 -1.28 -5.98
N PHE A 63 -6.98 -0.90 -6.87
CA PHE A 63 -6.02 0.16 -6.59
C PHE A 63 -6.71 1.51 -6.39
N LYS A 64 -7.66 1.87 -7.25
CA LYS A 64 -8.48 3.08 -7.08
C LYS A 64 -9.21 3.06 -5.75
N ARG A 65 -9.88 1.94 -5.42
CA ARG A 65 -10.55 1.76 -4.14
C ARG A 65 -9.60 1.90 -2.96
N LEU A 66 -8.38 1.36 -3.06
CA LEU A 66 -7.35 1.54 -2.03
C LEU A 66 -7.03 3.03 -1.82
N MET A 67 -6.82 3.79 -2.89
CA MET A 67 -6.55 5.23 -2.81
C MET A 67 -7.70 6.02 -2.17
N ASP A 68 -8.95 5.64 -2.47
CA ASP A 68 -10.14 6.25 -1.87
C ASP A 68 -10.29 5.90 -0.37
N GLU A 69 -9.87 4.70 0.04
CA GLU A 69 -10.03 4.21 1.41
C GLU A 69 -8.84 4.53 2.34
N LEU A 70 -7.67 4.90 1.81
CA LEU A 70 -6.46 5.23 2.59
C LEU A 70 -6.54 6.49 3.48
N PRO A 71 -7.22 7.59 3.10
CA PRO A 71 -7.12 8.87 3.83
C PRO A 71 -7.41 8.80 5.34
N PRO A 72 -8.43 8.08 5.84
CA PRO A 72 -8.68 7.96 7.28
C PRO A 72 -7.53 7.29 8.04
N PHE A 73 -6.85 6.31 7.43
CA PHE A 73 -5.72 5.61 8.05
C PHE A 73 -4.46 6.45 8.06
N VAL A 74 -4.22 7.23 7.01
CA VAL A 74 -3.14 8.22 6.98
C VAL A 74 -3.37 9.30 8.05
N ALA A 75 -4.61 9.80 8.18
CA ALA A 75 -4.97 10.77 9.20
C ALA A 75 -4.79 10.24 10.63
N ALA A 76 -5.11 8.96 10.87
CA ALA A 76 -4.88 8.31 12.16
C ALA A 76 -3.41 8.30 12.59
N SER A 77 -2.48 8.35 11.64
CA SER A 77 -1.04 8.45 11.90
C SER A 77 -0.52 9.89 12.10
N GLY A 78 -1.42 10.89 12.09
CA GLY A 78 -1.07 12.31 12.18
C GLY A 78 -0.46 12.88 10.90
N ARG A 79 -0.72 12.25 9.75
CA ARG A 79 -0.15 12.62 8.44
C ARG A 79 -1.26 13.01 7.45
N THR A 80 -0.83 13.61 6.34
CA THR A 80 -1.73 13.99 5.24
C THR A 80 -1.28 13.33 3.95
N MET A 81 -2.24 12.88 3.15
CA MET A 81 -2.02 12.43 1.79
C MET A 81 -2.50 13.51 0.82
N ALA A 82 -1.77 13.76 -0.25
CA ALA A 82 -2.24 14.65 -1.31
C ALA A 82 -3.53 14.07 -1.90
N LYS A 83 -4.50 14.94 -2.20
CA LYS A 83 -5.72 14.50 -2.88
C LYS A 83 -5.38 14.11 -4.32
N SER A 84 -5.82 12.92 -4.72
CA SER A 84 -5.88 12.52 -6.13
C SER A 84 -6.87 13.46 -6.83
N GLY A 85 -6.43 14.11 -7.92
CA GLY A 85 -7.27 14.98 -8.75
C GLY A 85 -8.24 14.21 -9.64
#